data_AF-A0A644ZD12-F1
#
_entry.id   AF-A0A644ZD12-F1
#
_cell.length_a   1.000
_cell.length_b   1.000
_cell.length_c   1.000
_cell.angle_alpha   90.00
_cell.angle_beta   90.00
_cell.angle_gamma   90.00
#
_symmetry.space_group_name_H-M   'P 1'
#
loop_
_entity.id
_entity.type
_entity.pdbx_description
1 polymer ?
#
loop_
_entity_poly.entity_id
_entity_poly.type
_entity_poly.pdbx_seq_one_letter_code
_entity_poly.pdbx_strand_id
1 'polypeptide(L)' 'MCDKIDEYNLKLDIPKSLKDYGINEEEFKNKVAKISELAISDACTGSNPRDISPDEMEKLLTSIYYGTEVNI' A
#
# COMPACT_ATOMS: atom_id res chain seq x y z
N MET A 1 -11.31 -12.42 -7.99
CA MET A 1 -10.24 -12.90 -7.08
C MET A 1 -10.14 -11.98 -5.88
N CYS A 2 -10.09 -10.65 -6.07
CA CYS A 2 -10.11 -9.65 -5.02
C CYS A 2 -11.25 -9.87 -4.00
N ASP A 3 -12.48 -10.09 -4.46
CA ASP A 3 -13.64 -10.30 -3.57
C ASP A 3 -13.45 -11.46 -2.57
N LYS A 4 -12.77 -12.54 -2.98
CA LYS A 4 -12.50 -13.68 -2.08
C LYS A 4 -11.44 -13.34 -1.03
N ILE A 5 -10.46 -12.53 -1.40
CA ILE A 5 -9.43 -12.05 -0.47
C ILE A 5 -10.09 -11.12 0.56
N ASP A 6 -10.98 -10.24 0.13
CA ASP A 6 -11.74 -9.37 1.03
C ASP A 6 -12.63 -10.16 1.99
N GLU A 7 -13.29 -11.21 1.51
CA GLU A 7 -14.07 -12.12 2.36
C GLU A 7 -13.19 -12.78 3.43
N TYR A 8 -11.99 -13.22 3.08
CA TYR A 8 -11.06 -13.82 4.05
C TYR A 8 -10.49 -12.81 5.04
N ASN A 9 -10.15 -11.59 4.58
CA ASN A 9 -9.69 -10.53 5.48
C ASN A 9 -10.74 -10.23 6.56
N LEU A 10 -12.03 -10.21 6.19
CA LEU A 10 -13.12 -10.07 7.16
C LEU A 10 -13.21 -11.24 8.15
N LYS A 11 -13.05 -12.49 7.69
CA LYS A 11 -13.08 -13.68 8.57
C LYS A 11 -11.90 -13.78 9.52
N LEU A 12 -10.79 -13.13 9.19
CA LEU A 12 -9.54 -13.14 9.94
C LEU A 12 -9.32 -11.84 10.74
N ASP A 13 -10.33 -10.97 10.79
CA ASP A 13 -10.27 -9.66 11.46
C ASP A 13 -9.09 -8.78 10.99
N ILE A 14 -8.75 -8.85 9.70
CA ILE A 14 -7.71 -8.04 9.07
C ILE A 14 -8.32 -6.68 8.66
N PRO A 15 -7.80 -5.55 9.18
CA PRO A 15 -8.30 -4.22 8.81
C PRO A 15 -8.14 -3.93 7.31
N LYS A 16 -9.06 -3.15 6.75
CA LYS A 16 -9.09 -2.83 5.30
C LYS A 16 -8.13 -1.72 4.88
N SER A 17 -7.51 -1.04 5.84
CA SER A 17 -6.59 0.06 5.59
C SER A 17 -5.55 0.18 6.71
N LEU A 18 -4.42 0.83 6.43
CA LEU A 18 -3.43 1.11 7.48
C LEU A 18 -3.96 2.11 8.52
N LYS A 19 -4.89 2.98 8.11
CA LYS A 19 -5.58 3.88 9.02
C LYS A 19 -6.45 3.11 10.02
N ASP A 20 -7.22 2.13 9.55
CA ASP A 20 -8.04 1.27 10.43
C ASP A 20 -7.19 0.33 11.30
N TYR A 21 -6.00 -0.03 10.82
CA TYR A 21 -5.00 -0.75 11.62
C TYR A 21 -4.42 0.11 12.76
N GLY A 22 -4.49 1.44 12.66
CA GLY A 22 -4.07 2.37 13.71
C GLY A 22 -2.70 3.03 13.47
N ILE A 23 -2.19 3.05 12.23
CA ILE A 23 -1.00 3.84 11.90
C ILE A 23 -1.31 5.35 12.02
N ASN A 24 -0.41 6.10 12.64
CA ASN A 24 -0.53 7.55 12.76
C ASN A 24 -0.39 8.24 11.39
N GLU A 25 -1.32 9.13 11.05
CA GLU A 25 -1.38 9.78 9.74
C GLU A 25 -0.19 10.72 9.48
N GLU A 26 0.26 11.44 10.49
CA GLU A 26 1.38 12.36 10.38
C GLU A 26 2.69 11.59 10.17
N GLU A 27 2.89 10.52 10.93
CA GLU A 27 4.02 9.63 10.77
C GLU A 27 4.04 8.98 9.38
N PHE A 28 2.88 8.51 8.90
CA PHE A 28 2.73 7.96 7.55
C PHE A 28 3.15 8.98 6.49
N LYS A 29 2.56 10.18 6.50
CA LYS A 29 2.86 11.25 5.52
C LYS A 29 4.34 11.65 5.54
N ASN A 30 4.96 11.67 6.71
CA ASN A 30 6.39 12.01 6.84
C ASN A 30 7.32 10.91 6.30
N LYS A 31 6.87 9.66 6.21
CA LYS A 31 7.69 8.51 5.83
C LYS A 31 7.39 7.94 4.45
N VAL A 32 6.19 8.16 3.90
CA VAL A 32 5.72 7.47 2.68
C VAL A 32 6.61 7.71 1.47
N ALA A 33 7.12 8.93 1.27
CA ALA A 33 8.06 9.23 0.19
C ALA A 33 9.34 8.38 0.30
N LYS A 34 9.92 8.30 1.51
CA LYS A 34 11.14 7.52 1.71
C LYS A 34 10.91 6.02 1.58
N ILE A 35 9.78 5.52 2.08
CA ILE A 35 9.39 4.12 1.92
C ILE A 35 9.22 3.78 0.44
N SER A 36 8.62 4.68 -0.34
CA SER A 36 8.42 4.49 -1.79
C SER A 36 9.74 4.37 -2.53
N GLU A 37 10.70 5.26 -2.29
CA GLU A 37 12.05 5.14 -2.86
C GLU A 37 12.72 3.80 -2.52
N LEU A 38 12.66 3.41 -1.26
CA LEU A 38 13.28 2.16 -0.79
C LEU A 38 12.62 0.95 -1.44
N ALA A 39 11.29 0.93 -1.55
CA ALA A 39 10.54 -0.14 -2.19
C ALA A 39 10.92 -0.30 -3.67
N ILE A 40 11.10 0.79 -4.41
CA ILE A 40 11.55 0.72 -5.81
C ILE A 40 12.97 0.15 -5.93
N SER A 41 13.86 0.51 -5.00
CA SER A 41 15.24 0.02 -4.98
C SER A 41 15.41 -1.41 -4.49
N ASP A 42 14.34 -2.03 -3.97
CA ASP A 42 14.38 -3.40 -3.47
C ASP A 42 14.54 -4.39 -4.63
N ALA A 43 15.39 -5.41 -4.44
CA ALA A 43 15.70 -6.40 -5.46
C ALA A 43 14.45 -7.19 -5.92
N CYS A 44 13.41 -7.29 -5.08
CA CYS A 44 12.17 -7.95 -5.44
C CYS A 44 11.35 -7.15 -6.45
N THR A 45 11.42 -5.82 -6.45
CA THR A 45 10.58 -4.95 -7.29
C THR A 45 10.87 -5.15 -8.78
N GLY A 46 12.12 -5.39 -9.15
CA GLY A 46 12.51 -5.65 -10.54
C GLY A 46 11.93 -6.94 -11.14
N SER A 47 11.36 -7.84 -10.32
CA SER A 47 10.70 -9.07 -10.78
C SER A 47 9.18 -8.90 -10.97
N ASN A 48 8.61 -7.74 -10.64
CA ASN A 48 7.18 -7.48 -10.76
C ASN A 48 6.79 -7.32 -12.25
N PRO A 49 5.65 -7.88 -12.72
CA PRO A 49 5.25 -7.80 -14.13
C PRO A 49 4.88 -6.39 -14.60
N ARG A 50 4.75 -5.43 -13.68
CA ARG A 50 4.48 -4.02 -13.94
C ARG A 50 5.54 -3.17 -13.28
N ASP A 51 6.25 -2.39 -14.08
CA ASP A 51 7.14 -1.33 -13.61
C ASP A 51 6.34 -0.21 -12.97
N ILE A 52 6.93 0.45 -11.97
CA ILE A 52 6.29 1.51 -11.20
C ILE A 52 7.33 2.54 -10.77
N SER A 53 6.99 3.83 -10.87
CA SER A 53 7.84 4.93 -10.41
C SER A 53 7.69 5.17 -8.90
N PRO A 54 8.65 5.86 -8.24
CA PRO A 54 8.50 6.25 -6.84
C PRO A 54 7.20 7.03 -6.55
N ASP A 55 6.80 7.94 -7.43
CA ASP A 55 5.57 8.74 -7.28
C ASP A 55 4.30 7.87 -7.37
N GLU A 56 4.28 6.88 -8.27
CA GLU A 56 3.17 5.92 -8.38
C GLU A 56 3.13 4.97 -7.17
N MET A 57 4.28 4.56 -6.65
CA MET A 57 4.39 3.77 -5.43
C MET A 57 3.85 4.54 -4.22
N GLU A 58 4.15 5.84 -4.12
CA GLU A 58 3.61 6.69 -3.06
C GLU A 58 2.08 6.79 -3.14
N LYS A 59 1.52 6.95 -4.35
CA LYS A 59 0.07 6.94 -4.58
C LYS A 59 -0.58 5.60 -4.23
N LEU A 60 0.09 4.48 -4.55
CA LEU A 60 -0.34 3.14 -4.16
C LEU A 60 -0.43 3.02 -2.64
N LEU A 61 0.65 3.35 -1.93
CA LEU A 61 0.72 3.29 -0.47
C LEU A 61 -0.30 4.24 0.18
N THR A 62 -0.54 5.40 -0.41
CA THR A 62 -1.57 6.35 0.04
C THR A 62 -2.98 5.76 -0.11
N SER A 63 -3.26 5.08 -1.23
CA SER A 63 -4.54 4.42 -1.45
C SER A 63 -4.77 3.29 -0.43
N ILE A 64 -3.73 2.53 -0.11
CA ILE A 64 -3.74 1.48 0.92
C ILE A 64 -3.95 2.09 2.32
N TYR A 65 -3.33 3.24 2.61
CA TYR A 65 -3.47 3.90 3.90
C TYR A 65 -4.90 4.34 4.17
N TYR A 66 -5.57 4.95 3.17
CA TYR A 66 -6.94 5.44 3.29
C TYR A 66 -8.02 4.40 2.93
N GLY A 67 -7.63 3.22 2.41
CA GLY A 67 -8.57 2.19 1.97
C GLY A 67 -9.37 2.60 0.72
N THR A 68 -8.77 3.37 -0.18
CA THR A 68 -9.40 3.84 -1.43
C THR A 68 -8.95 3.01 -2.62
N GLU A 69 -9.72 3.07 -3.72
CA GLU A 69 -9.31 2.43 -4.97
C GLU A 69 -7.98 2.99 -5.49
N VAL A 70 -7.15 2.07 -6.01
CA VAL A 70 -5.84 2.38 -6.58
C VAL A 70 -6.03 2.81 -8.03
N ASN A 71 -5.66 4.06 -8.34
CA ASN A 71 -5.69 4.63 -9.68
C ASN A 71 -4.29 5.07 -10.12
N ILE A 72 -3.45 4.10 -10.50
CA ILE A 72 -2.10 4.31 -11.03
C ILE A 72 -1.89 3.45 -12.26
#